data_AF-A0AAD4GML9-F1
#
_entry.id   AF-A0AAD4GML9-F1
#
_cell.length_a   1.000
_cell.length_b   1.000
_cell.length_c   1.000
_cell.angle_alpha   90.00
_cell.angle_beta   90.00
_cell.angle_gamma   90.00
#
_symmetry.space_group_name_H-M   'P 1'
#
loop_
_entity.id
_entity.type
_entity.pdbx_description
1 polymer ?
#
loop_
_entity_poly.entity_id
_entity_poly.type
_entity_poly.pdbx_seq_one_letter_code
_entity_poly.pdbx_strand_id
1 'polypeptide(L)'
;MSSDPQTTLEHLVVNNYISLAGITVVVYDYIITISREIEYIWLRPWTWVSMMFVVVRYIGLCWIMTSALGSSSFVPGPLEVRFSSPILHLAHHQ
;
A
#
# COMPACT_ATOMS: atom_id res chain seq x y z
N MET A 1 3.37 -3.01 32.44
CA MET A 1 3.60 -3.37 31.03
C MET A 1 4.59 -2.38 30.42
N SER A 2 5.88 -2.68 30.45
CA SER A 2 6.86 -1.97 29.61
C SER A 2 6.75 -2.56 28.20
N SER A 3 6.42 -1.74 27.21
CA SER A 3 6.45 -2.12 25.80
C SER A 3 7.87 -2.54 25.43
N ASP A 4 8.10 -3.84 25.26
CA ASP A 4 9.37 -4.36 24.77
C ASP A 4 9.61 -3.77 23.38
N PRO A 5 10.78 -3.14 23.11
CA PRO A 5 11.09 -2.61 21.79
C PRO A 5 10.89 -3.64 20.67
N GLN A 6 11.08 -4.94 20.94
CA GLN A 6 10.84 -5.99 19.94
C GLN A 6 9.38 -6.07 19.48
N THR A 7 8.44 -6.06 20.42
CA THR A 7 7.00 -6.12 20.09
C THR A 7 6.58 -4.92 19.24
N THR A 8 7.14 -3.74 19.53
CA THR A 8 6.85 -2.51 18.77
C THR A 8 7.31 -2.63 17.31
N LEU A 9 8.46 -3.26 17.07
CA LEU A 9 8.98 -3.47 15.71
C LEU A 9 8.13 -4.45 14.90
N GLU A 10 7.70 -5.56 15.51
CA GLU A 10 6.81 -6.53 14.86
C GLU A 10 5.48 -5.89 14.43
N HIS A 11 4.90 -5.06 15.31
CA HIS A 11 3.67 -4.32 15.00
C HIS A 11 3.86 -3.34 13.83
N LEU A 12 4.99 -2.65 13.73
CA LEU A 12 5.28 -1.74 12.62
C LEU A 12 5.41 -2.47 11.29
N VAL A 13 6.08 -3.62 11.29
CA VAL A 13 6.28 -4.44 10.08
C VAL A 13 4.94 -4.97 9.56
N VAL A 14 4.12 -5.53 10.45
CA VAL A 14 2.78 -6.01 10.09
C VAL A 14 1.92 -4.87 9.53
N ASN A 15 1.98 -3.69 10.15
CA ASN A 15 1.24 -2.52 9.68
C ASN A 15 1.66 -2.06 8.28
N ASN A 16 2.97 -2.10 7.98
CA ASN A 16 3.49 -1.78 6.65
C ASN A 16 2.97 -2.77 5.59
N TYR A 17 3.00 -4.07 5.86
CA TYR A 17 2.48 -5.08 4.93
C TYR A 17 0.98 -4.91 4.68
N ILE A 18 0.19 -4.66 5.74
CA ILE A 18 -1.26 -4.44 5.61
C ILE A 18 -1.53 -3.17 4.80
N SER A 19 -0.79 -2.09 5.05
CA SER A 19 -0.95 -0.82 4.31
C SER A 19 -0.65 -0.99 2.82
N LEU A 20 0.45 -1.67 2.48
CA LEU A 20 0.82 -1.98 1.09
C LEU A 20 -0.20 -2.90 0.41
N ALA A 21 -0.68 -3.93 1.12
CA ALA A 21 -1.72 -4.81 0.62
C ALA A 21 -3.01 -4.04 0.30
N GLY A 22 -3.44 -3.14 1.22
CA GLY A 22 -4.61 -2.27 1.01
C GLY A 22 -4.45 -1.39 -0.22
N ILE A 23 -3.29 -0.75 -0.38
CA ILE A 23 -2.97 0.06 -1.57
C ILE A 23 -3.03 -0.79 -2.84
N THR A 24 -2.46 -1.99 -2.83
CA THR A 24 -2.38 -2.87 -4.00
C THR A 24 -3.77 -3.33 -4.45
N VAL A 25 -4.65 -3.70 -3.50
CA VAL A 25 -6.04 -4.09 -3.80
C VAL A 25 -6.80 -2.92 -4.42
N VAL A 26 -6.64 -1.72 -3.86
CA VAL A 26 -7.27 -0.50 -4.36
C VAL A 26 -6.80 -0.18 -5.78
N VAL A 27 -5.48 -0.25 -6.05
CA VAL A 27 -4.93 -0.05 -7.40
C VAL A 27 -5.45 -1.11 -8.39
N TYR A 28 -5.54 -2.37 -7.97
CA TYR A 28 -6.00 -3.46 -8.82
C TYR A 28 -7.48 -3.26 -9.25
N ASP A 29 -8.35 -2.89 -8.31
CA ASP A 29 -9.76 -2.59 -8.59
C ASP A 29 -9.89 -1.44 -9.62
N TYR A 30 -9.01 -0.44 -9.55
CA TYR A 30 -8.97 0.65 -10.52
C TYR A 30 -8.55 0.21 -11.93
N ILE A 31 -7.51 -0.64 -12.05
CA ILE A 31 -7.04 -1.09 -13.37
C ILE A 31 -8.16 -1.81 -14.13
N ILE A 32 -8.94 -2.64 -13.42
CA ILE A 32 -10.08 -3.36 -14.01
C ILE A 32 -11.19 -2.38 -14.42
N THR A 33 -11.47 -1.38 -13.60
CA THR A 33 -12.55 -0.42 -13.85
C THR A 33 -12.20 0.55 -15.00
N ILE A 34 -10.94 0.99 -15.07
CA ILE A 34 -10.40 1.86 -16.13
C ILE A 34 -10.57 1.23 -17.51
N SER A 35 -10.31 -0.08 -17.64
CA SER A 35 -10.37 -0.75 -18.95
C SER A 35 -11.76 -0.61 -19.59
N ARG A 36 -12.81 -0.69 -18.75
CA ARG A 36 -14.20 -0.47 -19.16
C ARG A 36 -14.50 1.02 -19.35
N GLU A 37 -14.00 1.89 -18.48
CA GLU A 37 -14.16 3.34 -18.64
C GLU A 37 -13.56 3.85 -19.96
N ILE A 38 -12.42 3.32 -20.40
CA ILE A 38 -11.82 3.66 -21.70
C ILE A 38 -12.77 3.28 -22.85
N GLU A 39 -13.33 2.07 -22.82
CA GLU A 39 -14.24 1.60 -23.87
C GLU A 39 -15.52 2.45 -23.98
N TYR A 40 -16.09 2.88 -22.85
CA TYR A 40 -17.38 3.59 -22.84
C TYR A 40 -17.26 5.12 -22.85
N ILE A 41 -16.21 5.69 -22.28
CA ILE A 41 -16.01 7.14 -22.16
C ILE A 41 -15.06 7.66 -23.24
N TRP A 42 -13.99 6.93 -23.57
CA TRP A 42 -12.96 7.45 -24.48
C TRP A 42 -13.30 7.26 -25.96
N LEU A 43 -14.12 6.26 -26.29
CA LEU A 43 -14.62 6.02 -27.66
C LEU A 43 -15.89 6.83 -28.01
N ARG A 44 -16.51 7.49 -27.03
CA ARG A 44 -17.68 8.38 -27.22
C ARG A 44 -17.25 9.85 -27.20
N PRO A 45 -18.08 10.78 -27.73
CA PRO A 45 -17.74 12.20 -27.71
C PRO A 45 -17.53 12.67 -26.26
N TRP A 46 -16.32 13.18 -26.01
CA TRP A 46 -15.89 13.64 -24.68
C TRP A 46 -16.80 14.77 -24.19
N THR A 47 -17.53 14.52 -23.11
CA THR A 47 -18.24 15.58 -22.39
C THR A 47 -17.36 16.08 -21.25
N TRP A 48 -17.40 17.40 -21.00
CA TRP A 48 -16.66 18.03 -19.91
C TRP A 48 -16.95 17.38 -18.55
N VAL A 49 -18.20 16.95 -18.34
CA VAL A 49 -18.63 16.28 -17.10
C VAL A 49 -17.90 14.95 -16.89
N SER A 50 -17.68 14.16 -17.96
CA SER A 50 -16.97 12.88 -17.87
C SER A 50 -15.49 13.07 -17.54
N MET A 51 -14.86 14.08 -18.15
CA MET A 51 -13.47 14.45 -17.83
C MET A 51 -13.33 14.93 -16.38
N MET A 52 -14.25 15.76 -15.91
CA MET A 52 -14.24 16.25 -14.54
C MET A 52 -14.44 15.12 -13.52
N PHE A 53 -15.32 14.15 -13.85
CA PHE A 53 -15.55 12.97 -13.04
C PHE A 53 -14.30 12.10 -12.90
N VAL A 54 -13.61 11.84 -14.02
CA VAL A 54 -12.32 11.12 -14.04
C VAL A 54 -11.28 11.86 -13.20
N VAL A 55 -11.08 13.16 -13.44
CA VAL A 55 -10.07 13.96 -12.71
C VAL A 55 -10.33 13.96 -11.20
N VAL A 56 -11.56 14.22 -10.78
CA VAL A 56 -11.93 14.23 -9.35
C VAL A 56 -11.75 12.84 -8.73
N ARG A 57 -12.09 11.77 -9.45
CA ARG A 57 -11.91 10.40 -8.99
C ARG A 57 -10.43 10.03 -8.85
N TYR A 58 -9.61 10.23 -9.87
CA TYR A 58 -8.21 9.79 -9.87
C TYR A 58 -7.30 10.71 -9.06
N ILE A 59 -7.42 12.03 -9.19
CA ILE A 59 -6.60 12.96 -8.42
C ILE A 59 -7.02 12.97 -6.96
N GLY A 60 -8.32 12.98 -6.68
CA GLY A 60 -8.85 12.95 -5.31
C GLY A 60 -8.45 11.67 -4.56
N LEU A 61 -8.56 10.51 -5.21
CA LEU A 61 -8.19 9.24 -4.57
C LEU A 61 -6.68 9.06 -4.45
N CYS A 62 -5.88 9.46 -5.45
CA CYS A 62 -4.43 9.50 -5.31
C CYS A 62 -4.02 10.41 -4.15
N TRP A 63 -4.62 11.60 -4.04
CA TRP A 63 -4.37 12.51 -2.94
C TRP A 63 -4.68 11.86 -1.58
N ILE A 64 -5.84 11.22 -1.47
CA ILE A 64 -6.24 10.51 -0.24
C ILE A 64 -5.25 9.37 0.06
N MET A 65 -4.85 8.57 -0.93
CA MET A 65 -3.88 7.48 -0.75
C MET A 65 -2.52 8.01 -0.31
N THR A 66 -1.98 9.04 -0.97
CA THR A 66 -0.69 9.65 -0.57
C THR A 66 -0.80 10.31 0.81
N SER A 67 -1.93 10.92 1.15
CA SER A 67 -2.16 11.49 2.48
C SER A 67 -2.29 10.43 3.57
N ALA A 68 -2.92 9.30 3.26
CA ALA A 68 -3.03 8.15 4.16
C ALA A 68 -1.66 7.52 4.38
N LEU A 69 -0.83 7.42 3.33
CA LEU A 69 0.57 7.01 3.41
C LEU A 69 1.43 7.96 4.26
N GLY A 70 1.24 9.27 4.12
CA GLY A 70 1.98 10.28 4.89
C GLY A 70 1.52 10.39 6.36
N SER A 71 0.27 10.01 6.64
CA SER A 71 -0.30 9.98 8.00
C SER A 71 -0.04 8.65 8.70
N SER A 72 -0.02 7.56 7.95
CA SER A 72 0.44 6.26 8.44
C SER A 72 1.93 6.37 8.69
N SER A 73 2.40 5.88 9.84
CA SER A 73 3.81 5.79 10.19
C SER A 73 4.53 4.76 9.31
N PHE A 74 4.46 4.90 7.99
CA PHE A 74 5.26 4.12 7.05
C PHE A 74 6.71 4.51 7.31
N VAL A 75 7.35 3.77 8.20
CA VAL A 75 8.77 3.89 8.49
C VAL A 75 9.47 3.17 7.33
N PRO A 76 10.20 3.89 6.45
CA PRO A 76 11.05 3.26 5.45
C PRO A 76 12.28 2.73 6.20
N GLY A 77 12.09 1.60 6.88
CA GLY A 77 13.17 0.86 7.53
C GLY A 77 13.68 -0.23 6.60
N PRO A 78 14.97 -0.62 6.67
CA PRO A 78 15.45 -1.83 6.03
C PRO A 78 14.53 -3.00 6.40
N LEU A 79 14.12 -3.79 5.40
CA LEU A 79 13.29 -4.99 5.57
C LEU A 79 13.99 -6.12 6.36
N GLU A 80 15.10 -5.80 7.01
CA GLU A 80 15.87 -6.65 7.91
C GLU A 80 15.21 -6.66 9.30
N VAL A 81 13.93 -7.04 9.38
CA VAL A 81 13.53 -7.83 10.55
C VAL A 81 14.38 -9.08 10.46
N ARG A 82 15.50 -9.06 11.19
CA ARG A 82 16.36 -10.21 11.39
C ARG A 82 15.47 -11.29 11.98
N PHE A 83 14.90 -12.10 11.09
CA PHE A 83 14.34 -13.41 11.41
C PHE A 83 15.42 -14.06 12.24
N SER A 84 15.20 -14.08 13.55
CA SER A 84 16.11 -14.67 14.51
C SER A 84 16.46 -16.02 13.96
N SER A 85 17.66 -16.18 13.43
CA SER A 85 18.13 -17.42 12.86
C SER A 85 18.28 -18.40 14.03
N PRO A 86 17.34 -19.33 14.28
CA PRO A 86 17.58 -20.37 15.29
C PRO A 86 18.64 -21.34 14.74
N ILE A 87 18.88 -21.29 13.42
CA ILE A 87 19.70 -22.23 12.65
C ILE A 87 21.20 -21.98 12.84
N LEU A 88 21.65 -20.74 13.11
CA LEU A 88 23.09 -20.46 13.29
C LEU A 88 23.63 -20.89 14.65
N HIS A 89 22.78 -21.06 15.66
CA HIS A 89 23.22 -21.56 16.97
C HIS A 89 23.39 -23.09 17.00
N LEU A 90 22.86 -23.81 16.00
CA LEU A 90 23.07 -25.26 15.81
C LEU A 90 24.32 -25.59 14.96
N ALA A 91 24.89 -24.61 14.26
CA ALA A 91 26.05 -24.83 13.37
C ALA A 91 27.41 -24.65 14.05
N HIS A 92 27.48 -24.06 15.25
CA HIS A 92 28.74 -23.87 16.00
C HIS A 92 28.96 -24.96 17.08
N HIS A 93 28.15 -26.03 17.06
CA HIS A 93 28.21 -27.11 18.05
C HIS A 93 28.41 -28.52 17.44
N GLN A 94 28.80 -28.59 16.16
CA GLN A 94 29.25 -29.80 15.46
C GLN A 94 30.73 -29.64 15.05
#